data_AF-A0A8T8K7Y2-F1
#
_entry.id   AF-A0A8T8K7Y2-F1
#
_cell.length_a   1.000
_cell.length_b   1.000
_cell.length_c   1.000
_cell.angle_alpha   90.00
_cell.angle_beta   90.00
_cell.angle_gamma   90.00
#
_symmetry.space_group_name_H-M   'P 1'
#
loop_
_entity.id
_entity.type
_entity.pdbx_description
1 polymer ?
#
loop_
_entity_poly.entity_id
_entity_poly.type
_entity_poly.pdbx_seq_one_letter_code
_entity_poly.pdbx_strand_id
1 'polypeptide(L)'
;MFLSTKKCEGSGECIKECPTQAIRLVEGKAFSCITCGACAEACPNRAIFKNKYGGYVVDRAKCNACGVCEFTCPVNSINIEDGLVKGICARCGICTEVCPLDARIDAFDIIEDRKLKFLESLNIAIPSTPKLSPESKQVERVNVVTDLDKCTLCRRCEYYCPTEAIMVNVDQKGVCTECRVCEDICPADAIKDTTIDPEKCTLCLKCVKECPNNAIYVDDFQVKIKHLTDEESLSGTIISCLNCGLCVEACQKGALKLVDGKIRCDPNICEDCETMECQEICPVGTLKSSFEFGPGIKGYCVSCGRCVKACDINEARSFKKVTWDGSVSSDCISCGICAELCPKDAITLKRGTIEVNPDRCILCEKCGIHCPVDAIPRTTMRKKSIKDGFTLIDDKLCMKCNLCAKICPEEAISPDADGRMIVDESKCIYCGACSNACPARAVIFDREFELSS
;
A
#
# COMPACT_ATOMS: atom_id res chain seq x y z
N MET A 1 27.49 -2.42 -8.61
CA MET A 1 28.77 -2.55 -7.87
C MET A 1 29.02 -1.25 -7.13
N PHE A 2 29.72 -1.28 -6.00
CA PHE A 2 30.14 -0.04 -5.32
C PHE A 2 31.53 0.39 -5.80
N LEU A 3 31.65 1.66 -6.15
CA LEU A 3 32.87 2.30 -6.64
C LEU A 3 33.42 3.25 -5.59
N SER A 4 34.73 3.48 -5.64
CA SER A 4 35.40 4.49 -4.82
C SER A 4 35.83 5.65 -5.70
N THR A 5 35.47 6.86 -5.32
CA THR A 5 35.82 8.08 -6.05
C THR A 5 37.23 8.55 -5.71
N LYS A 6 37.69 9.63 -6.37
CA LYS A 6 38.96 10.30 -6.06
C LYS A 6 39.00 10.88 -4.65
N LYS A 7 37.85 11.04 -3.97
CA LYS A 7 37.76 11.51 -2.58
C LYS A 7 38.22 10.46 -1.56
N CYS A 8 38.43 9.22 -1.96
CA CYS A 8 38.81 8.16 -1.02
C CYS A 8 40.26 8.35 -0.55
N GLU A 9 40.42 8.68 0.74
CA GLU A 9 41.72 8.83 1.41
C GLU A 9 42.17 7.55 2.16
N GLY A 10 41.43 6.45 2.01
CA GLY A 10 41.85 5.16 2.56
C GLY A 10 41.62 4.95 4.06
N SER A 11 40.69 5.69 4.69
CA SER A 11 40.40 5.58 6.13
C SER A 11 40.01 4.18 6.62
N GLY A 12 39.47 3.32 5.74
CA GLY A 12 39.18 1.92 6.04
C GLY A 12 37.90 1.67 6.84
N GLU A 13 37.10 2.69 7.20
CA GLU A 13 35.84 2.50 7.95
C GLU A 13 34.88 1.54 7.23
N CYS A 14 34.75 1.68 5.92
CA CYS A 14 33.94 0.75 5.12
C CYS A 14 34.43 -0.71 5.15
N ILE A 15 35.72 -0.95 5.42
CA ILE A 15 36.29 -2.30 5.53
C ILE A 15 35.89 -2.92 6.87
N LYS A 16 36.03 -2.16 7.97
CA LYS A 16 35.66 -2.59 9.34
C LYS A 16 34.19 -2.98 9.42
N GLU A 17 33.34 -2.18 8.80
CA GLU A 17 31.88 -2.35 8.82
C GLU A 17 31.37 -3.28 7.71
N CYS A 18 32.23 -3.89 6.89
CA CYS A 18 31.78 -4.75 5.81
C CYS A 18 31.42 -6.16 6.32
N PRO A 19 30.13 -6.52 6.41
CA PRO A 19 29.70 -7.82 6.94
C PRO A 19 30.16 -9.03 6.12
N THR A 20 30.44 -8.85 4.82
CA THR A 20 30.96 -9.92 3.96
C THR A 20 32.46 -9.85 3.74
N GLN A 21 33.14 -8.88 4.36
CA GLN A 21 34.58 -8.64 4.20
C GLN A 21 35.00 -8.52 2.72
N ALA A 22 34.12 -7.92 1.90
CA ALA A 22 34.31 -7.78 0.46
C ALA A 22 35.11 -6.54 0.03
N ILE A 23 35.72 -5.83 0.98
CA ILE A 23 36.42 -4.57 0.73
C ILE A 23 37.85 -4.67 1.25
N ARG A 24 38.81 -4.22 0.44
CA ARG A 24 40.24 -4.11 0.77
C ARG A 24 40.81 -2.79 0.26
N LEU A 25 42.01 -2.42 0.68
CA LEU A 25 42.74 -1.28 0.10
C LEU A 25 43.59 -1.73 -1.09
N VAL A 26 43.53 -0.96 -2.17
CA VAL A 26 44.42 -1.07 -3.34
C VAL A 26 44.93 0.33 -3.62
N GLU A 27 46.25 0.53 -3.58
CA GLU A 27 46.89 1.85 -3.75
C GLU A 27 46.27 2.95 -2.85
N GLY A 28 46.00 2.60 -1.59
CA GLY A 28 45.39 3.52 -0.62
C GLY A 28 43.89 3.79 -0.82
N LYS A 29 43.23 3.15 -1.79
CA LYS A 29 41.79 3.33 -2.04
C LYS A 29 41.00 2.07 -1.75
N ALA A 30 39.79 2.23 -1.21
CA ALA A 30 38.89 1.11 -1.01
C ALA A 30 38.49 0.47 -2.35
N PHE A 31 38.66 -0.83 -2.47
CA PHE A 31 38.26 -1.63 -3.62
C PHE A 31 37.39 -2.78 -3.12
N SER A 32 36.29 -3.06 -3.84
CA SER A 32 35.37 -4.13 -3.47
C SER A 32 35.02 -5.02 -4.66
N CYS A 33 34.51 -6.22 -4.37
CA CYS A 33 33.97 -7.13 -5.39
C CYS A 33 33.11 -6.40 -6.44
N ILE A 34 33.39 -6.67 -7.72
CA ILE A 34 32.74 -6.02 -8.87
C ILE A 34 31.34 -6.56 -9.19
N THR A 35 30.86 -7.53 -8.41
CA THR A 35 29.54 -8.15 -8.58
C THR A 35 29.29 -8.73 -9.97
N CYS A 36 30.32 -9.31 -10.61
CA CYS A 36 30.20 -9.90 -11.96
C CYS A 36 29.38 -11.19 -12.01
N GLY A 37 29.30 -11.95 -10.92
CA GLY A 37 28.52 -13.18 -10.83
C GLY A 37 29.24 -14.47 -11.20
N ALA A 38 30.50 -14.42 -11.66
CA ALA A 38 31.27 -15.61 -12.05
C ALA A 38 31.32 -16.69 -10.94
N CYS A 39 31.45 -16.29 -9.68
CA CYS A 39 31.41 -17.21 -8.54
C CYS A 39 30.06 -17.92 -8.37
N ALA A 40 28.95 -17.26 -8.71
CA ALA A 40 27.62 -17.84 -8.62
C ALA A 40 27.38 -18.86 -9.74
N GLU A 41 27.80 -18.53 -10.96
CA GLU A 41 27.68 -19.41 -12.12
C GLU A 41 28.54 -20.68 -11.98
N ALA A 42 29.75 -20.54 -11.43
CA ALA A 42 30.67 -21.67 -11.25
C ALA A 42 30.35 -22.54 -10.03
N CYS A 43 29.44 -22.14 -9.14
CA CYS A 43 29.20 -22.85 -7.88
C CYS A 43 28.46 -24.19 -8.11
N PRO A 44 29.11 -25.36 -7.90
CA PRO A 44 28.49 -26.66 -8.18
C PRO A 44 27.29 -26.95 -7.28
N ASN A 45 27.32 -26.47 -6.03
CA ASN A 45 26.23 -26.65 -5.07
C ASN A 45 25.11 -25.62 -5.21
N ARG A 46 25.25 -24.64 -6.13
CA ARG A 46 24.34 -23.48 -6.25
C ARG A 46 24.12 -22.77 -4.90
N ALA A 47 25.17 -22.70 -4.09
CA ALA A 47 25.13 -22.07 -2.78
C ALA A 47 25.18 -20.53 -2.88
N ILE A 48 25.68 -19.97 -3.99
CA ILE A 48 25.79 -18.52 -4.18
C ILE A 48 24.62 -18.05 -5.05
N PHE A 49 23.85 -17.07 -4.57
CA PHE A 49 22.69 -16.54 -5.28
C PHE A 49 22.69 -15.01 -5.32
N LYS A 50 22.00 -14.44 -6.32
CA LYS A 50 21.82 -13.00 -6.46
C LYS A 50 20.62 -12.52 -5.64
N ASN A 51 20.81 -11.48 -4.84
CA ASN A 51 19.74 -10.85 -4.08
C ASN A 51 19.03 -9.74 -4.90
N LYS A 52 17.97 -9.15 -4.33
CA LYS A 52 17.20 -8.08 -4.98
C LYS A 52 17.97 -6.77 -5.17
N TYR A 53 19.06 -6.57 -4.42
CA TYR A 53 19.98 -5.43 -4.57
C TYR A 53 21.02 -5.66 -5.68
N GLY A 54 20.97 -6.81 -6.35
CA GLY A 54 21.91 -7.21 -7.38
C GLY A 54 23.30 -7.56 -6.86
N GLY A 55 23.46 -7.75 -5.56
CA GLY A 55 24.65 -8.35 -4.95
C GLY A 55 24.51 -9.87 -4.83
N TYR A 56 25.57 -10.55 -4.42
CA TYR A 56 25.60 -12.00 -4.26
C TYR A 56 25.78 -12.39 -2.79
N VAL A 57 25.14 -13.48 -2.39
CA VAL A 57 25.09 -13.98 -1.01
C VAL A 57 25.34 -15.48 -1.03
N VAL A 58 26.01 -16.00 0.01
CA VAL A 58 26.33 -17.42 0.17
C VAL A 58 25.34 -18.06 1.14
N ASP A 59 24.64 -19.09 0.69
CA ASP A 59 23.84 -20.00 1.49
C ASP A 59 24.77 -20.98 2.22
N ARG A 60 24.97 -20.77 3.53
CA ARG A 60 25.87 -21.60 4.34
C ARG A 60 25.36 -23.03 4.51
N ALA A 61 24.06 -23.28 4.32
CA ALA A 61 23.51 -24.63 4.41
C ALA A 61 23.93 -25.49 3.20
N LYS A 62 24.15 -24.86 2.04
CA LYS A 62 24.53 -25.53 0.78
C LYS A 62 26.04 -25.49 0.51
N CYS A 63 26.74 -24.53 1.10
CA CYS A 63 28.17 -24.37 0.91
C CYS A 63 28.96 -25.47 1.63
N ASN A 64 29.81 -26.19 0.90
CA ASN A 64 30.74 -27.18 1.45
C ASN A 64 32.21 -26.69 1.42
N ALA A 65 32.43 -25.39 1.20
CA ALA A 65 33.75 -24.75 1.14
C ALA A 65 34.74 -25.35 0.12
N CYS A 66 34.27 -25.83 -1.05
CA CYS A 66 35.12 -26.46 -2.06
C CYS A 66 36.14 -25.55 -2.80
N GLY A 67 36.12 -24.23 -2.60
CA GLY A 67 37.13 -23.31 -3.20
C GLY A 67 36.90 -22.89 -4.66
N VAL A 68 35.92 -23.45 -5.38
CA VAL A 68 35.68 -23.11 -6.80
C VAL A 68 35.42 -21.61 -7.02
N CYS A 69 34.71 -20.96 -6.10
CA CYS A 69 34.42 -19.53 -6.17
C CYS A 69 35.67 -18.65 -6.02
N GLU A 70 36.63 -19.08 -5.19
CA GLU A 70 37.92 -18.41 -5.00
C GLU A 70 38.76 -18.48 -6.28
N PHE A 71 38.92 -19.69 -6.84
CA PHE A 71 39.67 -19.92 -8.07
C PHE A 71 39.12 -19.15 -9.28
N THR A 72 37.80 -19.01 -9.36
CA THR A 72 37.13 -18.36 -10.50
C THR A 72 37.12 -16.83 -10.39
N CYS A 73 37.46 -16.25 -9.24
CA CYS A 73 37.31 -14.81 -9.02
C CYS A 73 38.31 -13.98 -9.86
N PRO A 74 37.87 -13.21 -10.88
CA PRO A 74 38.78 -12.51 -11.78
C PRO A 74 39.54 -11.35 -11.12
N VAL A 75 39.05 -10.87 -9.97
CA VAL A 75 39.63 -9.75 -9.21
C VAL A 75 40.24 -10.20 -7.88
N ASN A 76 40.36 -11.52 -7.69
CA ASN A 76 40.89 -12.15 -6.48
C ASN A 76 40.33 -11.50 -5.19
N SER A 77 39.01 -11.45 -5.10
CA SER A 77 38.29 -10.79 -4.00
C SER A 77 37.73 -11.78 -2.97
N ILE A 78 37.74 -13.08 -3.27
CA ILE A 78 37.09 -14.14 -2.47
C ILE A 78 38.17 -14.89 -1.71
N ASN A 79 37.92 -15.21 -0.43
CA ASN A 79 38.78 -16.03 0.43
C ASN A 79 37.89 -16.95 1.29
N ILE A 80 38.38 -18.13 1.66
CA ILE A 80 37.71 -19.06 2.56
C ILE A 80 38.50 -19.19 3.86
N GLU A 81 37.90 -18.78 4.98
CA GLU A 81 38.50 -18.85 6.32
C GLU A 81 37.55 -19.59 7.27
N ASP A 82 38.04 -20.59 8.01
CA ASP A 82 37.23 -21.43 8.92
C ASP A 82 35.97 -22.03 8.25
N GLY A 83 36.09 -22.38 6.97
CA GLY A 83 34.97 -22.91 6.16
C GLY A 83 33.95 -21.84 5.70
N LEU A 84 34.17 -20.57 6.01
CA LEU A 84 33.31 -19.45 5.63
C LEU A 84 33.87 -18.71 4.40
N VAL A 85 33.04 -18.63 3.36
CA VAL A 85 33.34 -17.84 2.16
C VAL A 85 33.15 -16.36 2.47
N LYS A 86 34.23 -15.60 2.35
CA LYS A 86 34.30 -14.14 2.49
C LYS A 86 34.57 -13.50 1.13
N GLY A 87 34.39 -12.18 1.03
CA GLY A 87 34.85 -11.44 -0.13
C GLY A 87 33.81 -11.16 -1.22
N ILE A 88 32.59 -11.67 -1.06
CA ILE A 88 31.49 -11.50 -2.02
C ILE A 88 30.62 -10.31 -1.59
N CYS A 89 30.43 -9.31 -2.46
CA CYS A 89 29.62 -8.13 -2.12
C CYS A 89 28.12 -8.43 -2.24
N ALA A 90 27.41 -8.34 -1.11
CA ALA A 90 25.94 -8.44 -1.05
C ALA A 90 25.21 -7.15 -1.47
N ARG A 91 25.92 -6.10 -1.90
CA ARG A 91 25.37 -4.78 -2.22
C ARG A 91 24.46 -4.19 -1.12
N CYS A 92 24.85 -4.36 0.14
CA CYS A 92 24.07 -3.90 1.30
C CYS A 92 24.12 -2.37 1.54
N GLY A 93 25.06 -1.64 0.93
CA GLY A 93 25.19 -0.19 1.06
C GLY A 93 25.74 0.34 2.38
N ILE A 94 26.05 -0.52 3.37
CA ILE A 94 26.69 -0.09 4.62
C ILE A 94 27.97 0.73 4.34
N CYS A 95 28.75 0.33 3.34
CA CYS A 95 29.98 1.02 2.98
C CYS A 95 29.80 2.46 2.48
N THR A 96 28.62 2.84 2.00
CA THR A 96 28.33 4.22 1.58
C THR A 96 27.95 5.04 2.81
N GLU A 97 27.10 4.49 3.69
CA GLU A 97 26.64 5.14 4.92
C GLU A 97 27.77 5.45 5.90
N VAL A 98 28.75 4.53 6.06
CA VAL A 98 29.86 4.70 7.00
C VAL A 98 31.06 5.45 6.42
N CYS A 99 30.99 5.88 5.15
CA CYS A 99 32.12 6.56 4.51
C CYS A 99 32.16 8.04 4.92
N PRO A 100 33.16 8.50 5.70
CA PRO A 100 33.18 9.86 6.23
C PRO A 100 33.33 10.94 5.15
N LEU A 101 33.83 10.57 3.96
CA LEU A 101 34.08 11.47 2.83
C LEU A 101 33.08 11.28 1.68
N ASP A 102 32.05 10.45 1.87
CA ASP A 102 31.09 10.07 0.82
C ASP A 102 31.80 9.63 -0.48
N ALA A 103 32.90 8.89 -0.30
CA ALA A 103 33.75 8.47 -1.41
C ALA A 103 33.27 7.15 -2.02
N ARG A 104 32.38 6.42 -1.36
CA ARG A 104 31.81 5.14 -1.79
C ARG A 104 30.42 5.39 -2.38
N ILE A 105 30.23 5.01 -3.64
CA ILE A 105 28.99 5.28 -4.38
C ILE A 105 28.50 4.02 -5.09
N ASP A 106 27.18 3.82 -5.21
CA ASP A 106 26.64 2.75 -6.04
C ASP A 106 26.75 3.14 -7.51
N ALA A 107 27.31 2.26 -8.34
CA ALA A 107 27.40 2.48 -9.77
C ALA A 107 26.01 2.61 -10.44
N PHE A 108 24.94 2.05 -9.85
CA PHE A 108 23.59 2.21 -10.38
C PHE A 108 23.17 3.70 -10.40
N ASP A 109 23.42 4.41 -9.31
CA ASP A 109 23.09 5.83 -9.16
C ASP A 109 23.83 6.68 -10.22
N ILE A 110 25.09 6.35 -10.51
CA ILE A 110 25.86 7.01 -11.57
C ILE A 110 25.31 6.72 -12.97
N ILE A 111 24.90 5.46 -13.23
CA ILE A 111 24.41 5.05 -14.54
C ILE A 111 23.04 5.70 -14.81
N GLU A 112 22.19 5.82 -13.81
CA GLU A 112 20.90 6.51 -13.92
C GLU A 112 21.12 7.99 -14.26
N ASP A 113 21.98 8.68 -13.51
CA ASP A 113 22.39 10.05 -13.78
C ASP A 113 23.01 10.24 -15.17
N ARG A 114 23.88 9.31 -15.59
CA ARG A 114 24.53 9.37 -16.91
C ARG A 114 23.57 9.03 -18.04
N LYS A 115 22.63 8.10 -17.83
CA LYS A 115 21.57 7.81 -18.80
C LYS A 115 20.69 9.03 -18.98
N LEU A 116 20.29 9.71 -17.90
CA LEU A 116 19.55 10.97 -17.97
C LEU A 116 20.33 12.01 -18.79
N LYS A 117 21.58 12.30 -18.41
CA LYS A 117 22.42 13.28 -19.10
C LYS A 117 22.74 12.92 -20.55
N PHE A 118 22.89 11.63 -20.85
CA PHE A 118 23.14 11.14 -22.20
C PHE A 118 21.89 11.26 -23.09
N LEU A 119 20.73 10.88 -22.57
CA LEU A 119 19.44 11.06 -23.25
C LEU A 119 19.15 12.55 -23.53
N GLU A 120 19.46 13.44 -22.58
CA GLU A 120 19.39 14.89 -22.76
C GLU A 120 20.34 15.38 -23.86
N SER A 121 21.55 14.80 -23.93
CA SER A 121 22.58 15.21 -24.90
C SER A 121 22.36 14.73 -26.33
N LEU A 122 21.53 13.70 -26.54
CA LEU A 122 21.38 13.07 -27.84
C LEU A 122 20.51 13.83 -28.84
N ASN A 123 19.56 14.66 -28.38
CA ASN A 123 18.67 15.45 -29.26
C ASN A 123 18.08 14.65 -30.47
N ILE A 124 17.91 13.32 -30.33
CA ILE A 124 17.43 12.44 -31.40
C ILE A 124 15.90 12.48 -31.38
N ALA A 125 15.32 13.05 -32.44
CA ALA A 125 13.92 12.89 -32.79
C ALA A 125 13.65 11.44 -33.26
N ILE A 126 13.59 10.51 -32.31
CA ILE A 126 12.79 9.30 -32.49
C ILE A 126 11.33 9.80 -32.50
N PRO A 127 10.43 9.31 -33.37
CA PRO A 127 9.01 9.53 -33.13
C PRO A 127 8.74 8.91 -31.78
N SER A 128 8.65 9.78 -30.78
CA SER A 128 8.16 9.40 -29.49
C SER A 128 6.79 8.80 -29.79
N THR A 129 6.56 7.53 -29.44
CA THR A 129 5.31 7.25 -28.72
C THR A 129 5.23 8.41 -27.73
N PRO A 130 4.23 9.29 -27.80
CA PRO A 130 4.27 10.53 -27.07
C PRO A 130 4.49 10.17 -25.60
N LYS A 131 5.74 10.25 -25.16
CA LYS A 131 6.03 10.73 -23.84
C LYS A 131 5.54 12.14 -23.97
N LEU A 132 4.27 12.32 -23.59
CA LEU A 132 3.93 13.48 -22.82
C LEU A 132 5.18 13.71 -21.95
N SER A 133 5.89 14.81 -22.21
CA SER A 133 6.51 15.52 -21.10
C SER A 133 5.50 15.43 -19.96
N PRO A 134 5.85 15.07 -18.72
CA PRO A 134 4.86 14.99 -17.65
C PRO A 134 4.25 16.39 -17.49
N GLU A 135 3.21 16.66 -18.28
CA GLU A 135 2.40 17.87 -18.27
C GLU A 135 1.49 17.84 -17.04
N SER A 136 1.49 16.72 -16.31
CA SER A 136 1.23 16.68 -14.89
C SER A 136 2.34 15.92 -14.16
N LYS A 137 3.02 16.59 -13.22
CA LYS A 137 3.79 15.91 -12.14
C LYS A 137 2.87 15.10 -11.20
N GLN A 138 1.58 15.02 -11.50
CA GLN A 138 0.54 14.60 -10.60
C GLN A 138 -0.44 13.71 -11.36
N VAL A 139 -0.83 12.60 -10.73
CA VAL A 139 -1.94 11.79 -11.19
C VAL A 139 -3.24 12.46 -10.75
N GLU A 140 -4.26 12.42 -11.60
CA GLU A 140 -5.58 13.00 -11.28
C GLU A 140 -6.73 12.06 -11.61
N ARG A 141 -7.82 12.16 -10.83
CA ARG A 141 -9.09 11.48 -11.09
C ARG A 141 -10.23 12.33 -10.56
N VAL A 142 -11.33 12.39 -11.30
CA VAL A 142 -12.58 12.98 -10.80
C VAL A 142 -13.46 11.89 -10.19
N ASN A 143 -13.80 12.04 -8.92
CA ASN A 143 -14.80 11.19 -8.26
C ASN A 143 -15.60 12.00 -7.23
N VAL A 144 -16.63 11.37 -6.67
CA VAL A 144 -17.33 11.93 -5.51
C VAL A 144 -16.44 11.72 -4.29
N VAL A 145 -16.14 12.80 -3.57
CA VAL A 145 -15.35 12.79 -2.33
C VAL A 145 -16.25 13.24 -1.19
N THR A 146 -15.99 12.71 0.01
CA THR A 146 -16.62 13.17 1.25
C THR A 146 -15.63 14.04 2.02
N ASP A 147 -16.06 15.23 2.38
CA ASP A 147 -15.44 16.10 3.37
C ASP A 147 -15.84 15.59 4.76
N LEU A 148 -14.88 14.99 5.48
CA LEU A 148 -15.14 14.30 6.74
C LEU A 148 -15.53 15.29 7.85
N ASP A 149 -15.01 16.52 7.81
CA ASP A 149 -15.32 17.56 8.81
C ASP A 149 -16.76 18.06 8.70
N LYS A 150 -17.38 17.92 7.53
CA LYS A 150 -18.78 18.33 7.27
C LYS A 150 -19.78 17.18 7.35
N CYS A 151 -19.32 15.93 7.32
CA CYS A 151 -20.18 14.76 7.21
C CYS A 151 -20.80 14.42 8.57
N THR A 152 -22.13 14.47 8.68
CA THR A 152 -22.87 14.10 9.91
C THR A 152 -23.20 12.61 10.01
N LEU A 153 -22.71 11.79 9.08
CA LEU A 153 -23.04 10.36 9.00
C LEU A 153 -24.55 10.08 8.94
N CYS A 154 -25.34 11.02 8.39
CA CYS A 154 -26.80 10.92 8.34
C CYS A 154 -27.33 9.76 7.47
N ARG A 155 -26.48 9.05 6.72
CA ARG A 155 -26.84 7.92 5.83
C ARG A 155 -27.75 8.27 4.64
N ARG A 156 -28.15 9.53 4.47
CA ARG A 156 -28.99 9.97 3.33
C ARG A 156 -28.33 9.69 1.97
N CYS A 157 -27.01 9.85 1.89
CA CYS A 157 -26.25 9.55 0.66
C CYS A 157 -26.15 8.05 0.34
N GLU A 158 -26.19 7.18 1.35
CA GLU A 158 -26.28 5.72 1.19
C GLU A 158 -27.67 5.33 0.69
N TYR A 159 -28.73 5.85 1.35
CA TYR A 159 -30.12 5.58 1.00
C TYR A 159 -30.46 5.90 -0.47
N TYR A 160 -30.03 7.06 -0.96
CA TYR A 160 -30.32 7.48 -2.34
C TYR A 160 -29.36 6.92 -3.40
N CYS A 161 -28.38 6.10 -3.01
CA CYS A 161 -27.41 5.53 -3.94
C CYS A 161 -28.03 4.34 -4.72
N PRO A 162 -28.27 4.46 -6.04
CA PRO A 162 -28.98 3.42 -6.79
C PRO A 162 -28.18 2.13 -6.95
N THR A 163 -26.85 2.22 -6.82
CA THR A 163 -25.93 1.09 -6.97
C THR A 163 -25.32 0.66 -5.65
N GLU A 164 -25.73 1.23 -4.51
CA GLU A 164 -25.18 0.92 -3.18
C GLU A 164 -23.65 1.08 -3.10
N ALA A 165 -23.09 2.04 -3.84
CA ALA A 165 -21.66 2.33 -3.90
C ALA A 165 -21.11 3.07 -2.67
N ILE A 166 -21.95 3.32 -1.68
CA ILE A 166 -21.67 4.08 -0.48
C ILE A 166 -22.13 3.24 0.70
N MET A 167 -21.26 3.08 1.68
CA MET A 167 -21.55 2.40 2.95
C MET A 167 -21.33 3.42 4.07
N VAL A 168 -22.37 3.69 4.85
CA VAL A 168 -22.28 4.53 6.05
C VAL A 168 -22.57 3.66 7.26
N ASN A 169 -21.53 3.38 8.04
CA ASN A 169 -21.66 2.67 9.30
C ASN A 169 -21.76 3.69 10.42
N VAL A 170 -22.80 3.59 11.23
CA VAL A 170 -23.00 4.41 12.43
C VAL A 170 -22.95 3.48 13.62
N ASP A 171 -22.16 3.82 14.63
CA ASP A 171 -21.95 2.96 15.80
C ASP A 171 -23.21 2.91 16.67
N GLN A 172 -23.91 4.03 16.80
CA GLN A 172 -25.17 4.17 17.53
C GLN A 172 -26.36 3.64 16.69
N LYS A 173 -26.54 2.31 16.70
CA LYS A 173 -27.65 1.65 15.98
C LYS A 173 -29.01 1.94 16.59
N GLY A 174 -30.02 2.11 15.73
CA GLY A 174 -31.41 2.29 16.16
C GLY A 174 -31.70 3.69 16.70
N VAL A 175 -30.86 4.69 16.38
CA VAL A 175 -31.04 6.07 16.82
C VAL A 175 -31.10 7.02 15.62
N CYS A 176 -31.90 8.07 15.72
CA CYS A 176 -32.15 9.01 14.63
C CYS A 176 -30.86 9.77 14.29
N THR A 177 -30.48 9.74 13.02
CA THR A 177 -29.31 10.44 12.49
C THR A 177 -29.69 11.75 11.79
N GLU A 178 -30.90 12.25 12.03
CA GLU A 178 -31.45 13.47 11.42
C GLU A 178 -31.39 13.50 9.89
N CYS A 179 -31.50 12.31 9.28
CA CYS A 179 -31.37 12.12 7.84
C CYS A 179 -32.52 12.66 6.98
N ARG A 180 -33.67 12.96 7.61
CA ARG A 180 -34.92 13.42 6.99
C ARG A 180 -35.51 12.52 5.89
N VAL A 181 -35.04 11.28 5.76
CA VAL A 181 -35.63 10.29 4.83
C VAL A 181 -37.09 10.03 5.16
N CYS A 182 -37.46 10.01 6.45
CA CYS A 182 -38.84 9.83 6.91
C CYS A 182 -39.77 10.98 6.48
N GLU A 183 -39.24 12.21 6.39
CA GLU A 183 -39.95 13.38 5.87
C GLU A 183 -40.13 13.24 4.34
N ASP A 184 -39.06 12.90 3.61
CA ASP A 184 -39.08 12.75 2.14
C ASP A 184 -40.12 11.74 1.62
N ILE A 185 -40.41 10.68 2.41
CA ILE A 185 -41.27 9.56 1.98
C ILE A 185 -42.69 9.61 2.56
N CYS A 186 -42.98 10.50 3.50
CA CYS A 186 -44.25 10.52 4.22
C CYS A 186 -45.38 11.02 3.30
N PRO A 187 -46.36 10.19 2.92
CA PRO A 187 -47.41 10.61 1.99
C PRO A 187 -48.44 11.57 2.60
N ALA A 188 -48.44 11.72 3.93
CA ALA A 188 -49.39 12.56 4.65
C ALA A 188 -48.75 13.87 5.16
N ASP A 189 -47.49 14.13 4.83
CA ASP A 189 -46.71 15.28 5.34
C ASP A 189 -46.80 15.41 6.87
N ALA A 190 -46.85 14.26 7.55
CA ALA A 190 -47.00 14.17 9.00
C ALA A 190 -45.66 14.25 9.74
N ILE A 191 -44.52 14.29 9.03
CA ILE A 191 -43.18 14.31 9.65
C ILE A 191 -42.45 15.55 9.15
N LYS A 192 -41.92 16.36 10.07
CA LYS A 192 -41.11 17.54 9.76
C LYS A 192 -40.02 17.73 10.81
N ASP A 193 -38.79 17.98 10.38
CA ASP A 193 -37.64 18.20 11.28
C ASP A 193 -37.55 17.11 12.37
N THR A 194 -37.75 15.85 11.96
CA THR A 194 -37.75 14.66 12.83
C THR A 194 -38.84 14.62 13.91
N THR A 195 -39.86 15.48 13.82
CA THR A 195 -41.05 15.47 14.69
C THR A 195 -42.26 14.93 13.93
N ILE A 196 -43.09 14.10 14.60
CA ILE A 196 -44.28 13.48 14.02
C ILE A 196 -45.55 14.19 14.52
N ASP A 197 -46.41 14.60 13.59
CA ASP A 197 -47.76 15.09 13.86
C ASP A 197 -48.74 13.90 13.94
N PRO A 198 -49.26 13.57 15.14
CA PRO A 198 -50.14 12.42 15.31
C PRO A 198 -51.51 12.60 14.66
N GLU A 199 -51.97 13.83 14.41
CA GLU A 199 -53.27 14.09 13.79
C GLU A 199 -53.23 13.83 12.28
N LYS A 200 -52.08 14.06 11.64
CA LYS A 200 -51.88 13.79 10.21
C LYS A 200 -51.41 12.37 9.92
N CYS A 201 -50.83 11.68 10.89
CA CYS A 201 -50.25 10.36 10.69
C CYS A 201 -51.34 9.31 10.36
N THR A 202 -51.25 8.71 9.19
CA THR A 202 -52.20 7.67 8.73
C THR A 202 -51.79 6.24 9.11
N LEU A 203 -50.71 6.07 9.90
CA LEU A 203 -50.16 4.77 10.27
C LEU A 203 -49.83 3.84 9.08
N CYS A 204 -49.39 4.41 7.95
CA CYS A 204 -48.97 3.62 6.79
C CYS A 204 -47.63 2.87 6.96
N LEU A 205 -46.89 3.16 8.05
CA LEU A 205 -45.62 2.55 8.46
C LEU A 205 -44.45 2.62 7.47
N LYS A 206 -44.58 3.38 6.39
CA LYS A 206 -43.51 3.57 5.40
C LYS A 206 -42.23 4.14 6.02
N CYS A 207 -42.36 5.10 6.94
CA CYS A 207 -41.23 5.68 7.68
C CYS A 207 -40.49 4.67 8.56
N VAL A 208 -41.19 3.70 9.14
CA VAL A 208 -40.58 2.61 9.93
C VAL A 208 -39.74 1.72 9.02
N LYS A 209 -40.30 1.32 7.86
CA LYS A 209 -39.64 0.41 6.91
C LYS A 209 -38.39 1.02 6.26
N GLU A 210 -38.45 2.30 5.91
CA GLU A 210 -37.43 2.96 5.11
C GLU A 210 -36.38 3.72 5.96
N CYS A 211 -36.51 3.73 7.29
CA CYS A 211 -35.55 4.43 8.16
C CYS A 211 -34.15 3.81 8.05
N PRO A 212 -33.14 4.53 7.52
CA PRO A 212 -31.83 3.92 7.23
C PRO A 212 -31.14 3.38 8.48
N ASN A 213 -31.33 4.02 9.64
CA ASN A 213 -30.72 3.63 10.90
C ASN A 213 -31.67 2.90 11.87
N ASN A 214 -32.86 2.47 11.41
CA ASN A 214 -33.86 1.76 12.21
C ASN A 214 -34.25 2.48 13.52
N ALA A 215 -34.35 3.82 13.47
CA ALA A 215 -34.64 4.66 14.64
C ALA A 215 -36.14 4.83 14.95
N ILE A 216 -37.00 4.41 14.02
CA ILE A 216 -38.44 4.65 14.08
C ILE A 216 -39.14 3.35 14.46
N TYR A 217 -40.03 3.41 15.45
CA TYR A 217 -40.77 2.26 15.97
C TYR A 217 -42.23 2.62 16.24
N VAL A 218 -43.05 1.61 16.50
CA VAL A 218 -44.47 1.78 16.82
C VAL A 218 -44.70 1.35 18.26
N ASP A 219 -45.42 2.18 19.01
CA ASP A 219 -45.79 1.95 20.40
C ASP A 219 -47.15 2.62 20.68
N ASP A 220 -48.08 1.93 21.35
CA ASP A 220 -49.45 2.40 21.60
C ASP A 220 -50.17 2.99 20.36
N PHE A 221 -50.07 2.31 19.22
CA PHE A 221 -50.61 2.77 17.93
C PHE A 221 -50.09 4.15 17.47
N GLN A 222 -48.94 4.58 17.98
CA GLN A 222 -48.26 5.80 17.57
C GLN A 222 -46.87 5.48 17.02
N VAL A 223 -46.47 6.18 15.97
CA VAL A 223 -45.11 6.12 15.45
C VAL A 223 -44.23 7.03 16.30
N LYS A 224 -43.10 6.52 16.79
CA LYS A 224 -42.13 7.24 17.61
C LYS A 224 -40.74 7.18 16.97
N ILE A 225 -39.93 8.20 17.22
CA ILE A 225 -38.54 8.28 16.76
C ILE A 225 -37.63 8.28 17.99
N LYS A 226 -36.64 7.39 18.01
CA LYS A 226 -35.60 7.39 19.05
C LYS A 226 -34.51 8.39 18.68
N HIS A 227 -34.31 9.41 19.50
CA HIS A 227 -33.25 10.42 19.32
C HIS A 227 -32.03 10.10 20.19
N LEU A 228 -30.88 10.70 19.85
CA LEU A 228 -29.72 10.74 20.75
C LEU A 228 -30.09 11.58 21.98
N THR A 229 -29.46 11.26 23.10
CA THR A 229 -29.45 12.15 24.26
C THR A 229 -28.41 13.26 24.04
N ASP A 230 -28.57 14.40 24.72
CA ASP A 230 -27.73 15.60 24.52
C ASP A 230 -26.23 15.39 24.83
N GLU A 231 -25.86 14.27 25.46
CA GLU A 231 -24.46 13.92 25.81
C GLU A 231 -23.78 13.02 24.77
N GLU A 232 -24.51 12.53 23.77
CA GLU A 232 -24.02 11.56 22.78
C GLU A 232 -23.77 12.22 21.42
N SER A 233 -22.63 11.92 20.81
CA SER A 233 -22.32 12.32 19.43
C SER A 233 -22.26 11.08 18.53
N LEU A 234 -22.66 11.25 17.26
CA LEU A 234 -22.58 10.17 16.28
C LEU A 234 -21.14 9.90 15.89
N SER A 235 -20.76 8.62 15.92
CA SER A 235 -19.47 8.14 15.43
C SER A 235 -19.69 7.04 14.39
N GLY A 236 -18.68 6.85 13.55
CA GLY A 236 -18.71 5.79 12.55
C GLY A 236 -17.88 6.12 11.32
N THR A 237 -18.19 5.45 10.21
CA THR A 237 -17.39 5.50 8.99
C THR A 237 -18.25 5.71 7.75
N ILE A 238 -17.69 6.41 6.78
CA ILE A 238 -18.27 6.54 5.44
C ILE A 238 -17.24 6.09 4.39
N ILE A 239 -17.60 5.05 3.66
CA ILE A 239 -16.77 4.48 2.60
C ILE A 239 -17.54 4.58 1.30
N SER A 240 -16.87 4.94 0.21
CA SER A 240 -17.50 4.92 -1.11
C SER A 240 -16.57 4.47 -2.21
N CYS A 241 -17.16 3.99 -3.29
CA CYS A 241 -16.42 3.55 -4.47
C CYS A 241 -15.55 4.70 -5.00
N LEU A 242 -14.24 4.43 -5.09
CA LEU A 242 -13.25 5.38 -5.60
C LEU A 242 -13.38 5.63 -7.11
N ASN A 243 -14.14 4.80 -7.83
CA ASN A 243 -14.21 4.83 -9.30
C ASN A 243 -12.82 4.63 -9.96
N CYS A 244 -11.99 3.77 -9.36
CA CYS A 244 -10.62 3.49 -9.83
C CYS A 244 -10.54 2.53 -11.03
N GLY A 245 -11.63 1.83 -11.37
CA GLY A 245 -11.68 0.95 -12.55
C GLY A 245 -11.07 -0.44 -12.38
N LEU A 246 -10.46 -0.79 -11.23
CA LEU A 246 -9.85 -2.13 -11.03
C LEU A 246 -10.85 -3.28 -11.25
N CYS A 247 -12.11 -3.11 -10.86
CA CYS A 247 -13.14 -4.11 -11.08
C CYS A 247 -13.51 -4.31 -12.56
N VAL A 248 -13.32 -3.28 -13.39
CA VAL A 248 -13.50 -3.38 -14.85
C VAL A 248 -12.40 -4.26 -15.44
N GLU A 249 -11.16 -4.07 -15.03
CA GLU A 249 -10.03 -4.88 -15.49
C GLU A 249 -10.09 -6.33 -15.02
N ALA A 250 -10.59 -6.56 -13.80
CA ALA A 250 -10.79 -7.90 -13.25
C ALA A 250 -12.04 -8.62 -13.79
N CYS A 251 -12.90 -7.94 -14.57
CA CYS A 251 -14.13 -8.55 -15.06
C CYS A 251 -13.87 -9.44 -16.28
N GLN A 252 -13.66 -10.74 -16.04
CA GLN A 252 -13.36 -11.73 -17.09
C GLN A 252 -14.46 -11.84 -18.17
N LYS A 253 -15.72 -11.63 -17.79
CA LYS A 253 -16.89 -11.67 -18.70
C LYS A 253 -17.09 -10.38 -19.50
N GLY A 254 -16.40 -9.29 -19.13
CA GLY A 254 -16.56 -7.97 -19.75
C GLY A 254 -17.91 -7.29 -19.45
N ALA A 255 -18.60 -7.72 -18.39
CA ALA A 255 -19.85 -7.10 -17.93
C ALA A 255 -19.63 -5.67 -17.42
N LEU A 256 -18.50 -5.43 -16.74
CA LEU A 256 -18.09 -4.11 -16.28
C LEU A 256 -17.26 -3.40 -17.35
N LYS A 257 -17.57 -2.12 -17.61
CA LYS A 257 -16.88 -1.26 -18.58
C LYS A 257 -16.67 0.14 -18.02
N LEU A 258 -15.59 0.79 -18.46
CA LEU A 258 -15.36 2.21 -18.22
C LEU A 258 -15.86 3.01 -19.43
N VAL A 259 -16.90 3.82 -19.24
CA VAL A 259 -17.45 4.72 -20.28
C VAL A 259 -17.36 6.15 -19.76
N ASP A 260 -16.59 7.00 -20.45
CA ASP A 260 -16.30 8.39 -20.05
C ASP A 260 -15.78 8.50 -18.60
N GLY A 261 -14.89 7.59 -18.21
CA GLY A 261 -14.32 7.54 -16.85
C GLY A 261 -15.30 7.06 -15.78
N LYS A 262 -16.45 6.50 -16.15
CA LYS A 262 -17.48 6.02 -15.21
C LYS A 262 -17.68 4.51 -15.38
N ILE A 263 -17.77 3.80 -14.26
CA ILE A 263 -18.03 2.36 -14.27
C ILE A 263 -19.50 2.10 -14.67
N ARG A 264 -19.71 1.17 -15.60
CA ARG A 264 -21.02 0.68 -16.06
C ARG A 264 -21.02 -0.84 -16.02
N CYS A 265 -22.15 -1.43 -15.64
CA CYS A 265 -22.34 -2.88 -15.66
C CYS A 265 -23.48 -3.23 -16.62
N ASP A 266 -23.27 -4.22 -17.48
CA ASP A 266 -24.34 -4.87 -18.24
C ASP A 266 -24.90 -6.05 -17.42
N PRO A 267 -26.12 -5.94 -16.86
CA PRO A 267 -26.70 -7.00 -16.03
C PRO A 267 -27.04 -8.26 -16.83
N ASN A 268 -27.11 -8.20 -18.17
CA ASN A 268 -27.35 -9.40 -18.99
C ASN A 268 -26.08 -10.24 -19.18
N ILE A 269 -24.91 -9.65 -18.96
CA ILE A 269 -23.61 -10.31 -19.05
C ILE A 269 -23.09 -10.69 -17.66
N CYS A 270 -23.45 -9.90 -16.64
CA CYS A 270 -23.00 -10.12 -15.27
C CYS A 270 -23.67 -11.36 -14.66
N GLU A 271 -22.98 -12.49 -14.66
CA GLU A 271 -23.40 -13.71 -13.97
C GLU A 271 -22.51 -14.02 -12.75
N ASP A 272 -22.98 -14.89 -11.84
CA ASP A 272 -22.15 -15.39 -10.76
C ASP A 272 -20.96 -16.16 -11.35
N CYS A 273 -19.76 -15.62 -11.13
CA CYS A 273 -18.50 -16.18 -11.63
C CYS A 273 -17.82 -16.94 -10.49
N GLU A 274 -17.13 -18.04 -10.79
CA GLU A 274 -16.47 -18.87 -9.75
C GLU A 274 -15.46 -18.09 -8.90
N THR A 275 -14.74 -17.12 -9.49
CA THR A 275 -13.63 -16.43 -8.82
C THR A 275 -14.00 -15.09 -8.17
N MET A 276 -15.10 -14.46 -8.61
CA MET A 276 -15.53 -13.12 -8.18
C MET A 276 -14.40 -12.07 -8.03
N GLU A 277 -13.37 -12.12 -8.89
CA GLU A 277 -12.15 -11.27 -8.80
C GLU A 277 -12.45 -9.76 -8.72
N CYS A 278 -13.53 -9.32 -9.36
CA CYS A 278 -13.97 -7.93 -9.31
C CYS A 278 -14.33 -7.44 -7.89
N GLN A 279 -14.78 -8.33 -7.00
CA GLN A 279 -15.04 -7.99 -5.59
C GLN A 279 -13.73 -7.94 -4.80
N GLU A 280 -12.88 -8.95 -4.95
CA GLU A 280 -11.60 -9.07 -4.24
C GLU A 280 -10.63 -7.93 -4.57
N ILE A 281 -10.61 -7.47 -5.83
CA ILE A 281 -9.72 -6.39 -6.25
C ILE A 281 -10.18 -5.01 -5.75
N CYS A 282 -11.41 -4.87 -5.25
CA CYS A 282 -11.98 -3.60 -4.83
C CYS A 282 -11.23 -3.05 -3.59
N PRO A 283 -10.43 -1.99 -3.71
CA PRO A 283 -9.58 -1.53 -2.60
C PRO A 283 -10.39 -1.13 -1.37
N VAL A 284 -11.56 -0.53 -1.61
CA VAL A 284 -12.47 -0.05 -0.57
C VAL A 284 -13.53 -1.06 -0.16
N GLY A 285 -13.60 -2.22 -0.81
CA GLY A 285 -14.54 -3.30 -0.48
C GLY A 285 -16.02 -2.89 -0.56
N THR A 286 -16.38 -2.04 -1.52
CA THR A 286 -17.79 -1.62 -1.73
C THR A 286 -18.57 -2.58 -2.63
N LEU A 287 -17.87 -3.30 -3.50
CA LEU A 287 -18.47 -4.25 -4.44
C LEU A 287 -19.00 -5.49 -3.75
N LYS A 288 -20.24 -5.90 -4.10
CA LYS A 288 -20.95 -7.04 -3.53
C LYS A 288 -21.93 -7.66 -4.52
N SER A 289 -22.26 -8.93 -4.33
CA SER A 289 -23.28 -9.62 -5.14
C SER A 289 -24.69 -9.10 -4.82
N SER A 290 -25.55 -9.08 -5.82
CA SER A 290 -26.97 -8.73 -5.70
C SER A 290 -27.82 -9.93 -6.07
N PHE A 291 -28.73 -10.33 -5.17
CA PHE A 291 -29.60 -11.50 -5.38
C PHE A 291 -31.07 -11.14 -5.68
N GLU A 292 -31.46 -9.86 -5.52
CA GLU A 292 -32.88 -9.47 -5.54
C GLU A 292 -33.48 -9.29 -6.96
N PHE A 293 -32.67 -9.15 -8.02
CA PHE A 293 -33.15 -8.88 -9.39
C PHE A 293 -32.33 -9.59 -10.49
N GLY A 294 -31.95 -10.85 -10.26
CA GLY A 294 -31.08 -11.62 -11.16
C GLY A 294 -29.59 -11.45 -10.82
N PRO A 295 -28.70 -12.18 -11.52
CA PRO A 295 -27.28 -12.09 -11.24
C PRO A 295 -26.78 -10.69 -11.61
N GLY A 296 -26.10 -10.05 -10.67
CA GLY A 296 -25.65 -8.68 -10.84
C GLY A 296 -24.77 -8.26 -9.69
N ILE A 297 -23.79 -7.41 -9.97
CA ILE A 297 -22.95 -6.81 -8.95
C ILE A 297 -23.52 -5.44 -8.54
N LYS A 298 -23.39 -5.07 -7.27
CA LYS A 298 -23.65 -3.75 -6.71
C LYS A 298 -22.35 -3.21 -6.09
N GLY A 299 -22.34 -1.95 -5.67
CA GLY A 299 -21.23 -1.34 -4.97
C GLY A 299 -20.30 -0.45 -5.79
N TYR A 300 -20.67 -0.11 -7.03
CA TYR A 300 -19.84 0.74 -7.91
C TYR A 300 -20.50 2.08 -8.21
N CYS A 301 -19.72 3.16 -8.21
CA CYS A 301 -20.25 4.50 -8.46
C CYS A 301 -20.49 4.72 -9.96
N VAL A 302 -21.72 5.07 -10.32
CA VAL A 302 -22.08 5.45 -11.70
C VAL A 302 -21.96 6.95 -11.98
N SER A 303 -21.57 7.74 -10.96
CA SER A 303 -21.45 9.20 -10.99
C SER A 303 -22.76 9.92 -11.35
N CYS A 304 -23.90 9.47 -10.81
CA CYS A 304 -25.22 10.07 -11.06
C CYS A 304 -25.49 11.35 -10.24
N GLY A 305 -24.66 11.68 -9.25
CA GLY A 305 -24.79 12.90 -8.45
C GLY A 305 -25.91 12.90 -7.39
N ARG A 306 -26.70 11.82 -7.26
CA ARG A 306 -27.78 11.74 -6.25
C ARG A 306 -27.26 11.93 -4.82
N CYS A 307 -26.10 11.36 -4.48
CA CYS A 307 -25.49 11.51 -3.16
C CYS A 307 -24.98 12.92 -2.88
N VAL A 308 -24.63 13.69 -3.92
CA VAL A 308 -24.27 15.11 -3.81
C VAL A 308 -25.53 15.93 -3.58
N LYS A 309 -26.57 15.71 -4.39
CA LYS A 309 -27.88 16.38 -4.23
C LYS A 309 -28.53 16.09 -2.87
N ALA A 310 -28.41 14.87 -2.38
CA ALA A 310 -28.93 14.48 -1.07
C ALA A 310 -28.09 15.04 0.10
N CYS A 311 -26.90 15.59 -0.15
CA CYS A 311 -26.04 16.20 0.85
C CYS A 311 -26.24 17.72 0.85
N ASP A 312 -27.49 18.15 0.99
CA ASP A 312 -27.98 19.52 0.87
C ASP A 312 -27.85 20.36 2.16
N ILE A 313 -27.66 19.72 3.32
CA ILE A 313 -27.54 20.43 4.61
C ILE A 313 -26.10 20.94 4.82
N ASN A 314 -25.12 20.04 4.78
CA ASN A 314 -23.72 20.36 5.09
C ASN A 314 -22.78 20.32 3.88
N GLU A 315 -23.30 19.99 2.69
CA GLU A 315 -22.51 19.93 1.45
C GLU A 315 -21.22 19.10 1.57
N ALA A 316 -21.25 18.08 2.43
CA ALA A 316 -20.10 17.22 2.72
C ALA A 316 -19.66 16.41 1.50
N ARG A 317 -20.56 16.17 0.52
CA ARG A 317 -20.24 15.40 -0.70
C ARG A 317 -20.23 16.29 -1.92
N SER A 318 -19.15 16.20 -2.70
CA SER A 318 -19.01 16.94 -3.96
C SER A 318 -18.18 16.15 -4.97
N PHE A 319 -18.32 16.49 -6.26
CA PHE A 319 -17.37 16.04 -7.28
C PHE A 319 -16.07 16.84 -7.11
N LYS A 320 -14.97 16.15 -6.81
CA LYS A 320 -13.65 16.76 -6.70
C LYS A 320 -12.68 16.07 -7.66
N LYS A 321 -11.75 16.86 -8.20
CA LYS A 321 -10.55 16.34 -8.86
C LYS A 321 -9.56 15.98 -7.75
N VAL A 322 -9.41 14.69 -7.48
CA VAL A 322 -8.40 14.17 -6.57
C VAL A 322 -7.08 14.13 -7.31
N THR A 323 -6.04 14.73 -6.73
CA THR A 323 -4.69 14.77 -7.29
C THR A 323 -3.70 14.22 -6.29
N TRP A 324 -2.66 13.56 -6.79
CA TRP A 324 -1.51 13.16 -5.97
C TRP A 324 -0.23 13.29 -6.78
N ASP A 325 0.79 13.91 -6.19
CA ASP A 325 2.11 14.14 -6.76
C ASP A 325 3.13 13.04 -6.40
N GLY A 326 2.68 11.98 -5.71
CA GLY A 326 3.57 10.96 -5.17
C GLY A 326 4.21 11.36 -3.85
N SER A 327 3.76 12.44 -3.20
CA SER A 327 4.22 12.83 -1.86
C SER A 327 3.97 11.73 -0.81
N VAL A 328 4.95 11.58 0.07
CA VAL A 328 4.99 10.62 1.18
C VAL A 328 5.52 11.35 2.41
N SER A 329 4.92 11.13 3.58
CA SER A 329 5.40 11.75 4.82
C SER A 329 6.76 11.18 5.25
N SER A 330 7.45 11.90 6.14
CA SER A 330 8.69 11.45 6.79
C SER A 330 8.50 10.23 7.68
N ASP A 331 7.26 9.85 8.01
CA ASP A 331 6.94 8.70 8.85
C ASP A 331 7.11 7.37 8.08
N CYS A 332 7.44 7.42 6.78
CA CYS A 332 7.64 6.24 5.96
C CYS A 332 8.77 5.35 6.49
N ILE A 333 8.38 4.18 7.01
CA ILE A 333 9.33 3.16 7.51
C ILE A 333 9.89 2.24 6.42
N SER A 334 9.68 2.55 5.13
CA SER A 334 10.18 1.73 4.00
C SER A 334 9.79 0.24 4.06
N CYS A 335 8.60 -0.06 4.60
CA CYS A 335 8.14 -1.43 4.82
C CYS A 335 7.80 -2.20 3.53
N GLY A 336 7.61 -1.52 2.40
CA GLY A 336 7.37 -2.14 1.08
C GLY A 336 5.94 -2.59 0.80
N ILE A 337 5.02 -2.50 1.78
CA ILE A 337 3.60 -2.91 1.65
C ILE A 337 2.94 -2.29 0.41
N CYS A 338 3.15 -1.00 0.19
CA CYS A 338 2.58 -0.28 -0.93
C CYS A 338 3.12 -0.75 -2.29
N ALA A 339 4.39 -1.13 -2.37
CA ALA A 339 4.99 -1.68 -3.59
C ALA A 339 4.46 -3.08 -3.88
N GLU A 340 4.32 -3.92 -2.85
CA GLU A 340 3.81 -5.29 -2.95
C GLU A 340 2.33 -5.34 -3.37
N LEU A 341 1.52 -4.39 -2.90
CA LEU A 341 0.07 -4.40 -3.15
C LEU A 341 -0.35 -3.63 -4.39
N CYS A 342 0.53 -2.84 -5.01
CA CYS A 342 0.19 -1.95 -6.11
C CYS A 342 -0.21 -2.76 -7.36
N PRO A 343 -1.48 -2.71 -7.82
CA PRO A 343 -1.92 -3.50 -8.97
C PRO A 343 -1.36 -3.01 -10.31
N LYS A 344 -0.66 -1.87 -10.33
CA LYS A 344 -0.11 -1.23 -11.53
C LYS A 344 1.41 -1.15 -11.53
N ASP A 345 2.07 -1.72 -10.51
CA ASP A 345 3.52 -1.60 -10.31
C ASP A 345 4.00 -0.14 -10.42
N ALA A 346 3.20 0.78 -9.87
CA ALA A 346 3.47 2.21 -9.92
C ALA A 346 4.41 2.65 -8.79
N ILE A 347 4.66 1.81 -7.80
CA ILE A 347 5.42 2.16 -6.59
C ILE A 347 6.70 1.35 -6.54
N THR A 348 7.83 2.04 -6.47
CA THR A 348 9.16 1.44 -6.28
C THR A 348 9.69 1.79 -4.90
N LEU A 349 10.12 0.78 -4.14
CA LEU A 349 10.73 0.99 -2.84
C LEU A 349 12.15 1.57 -3.00
N LYS A 350 12.46 2.65 -2.27
CA LYS A 350 13.79 3.24 -2.15
C LYS A 350 14.24 3.16 -0.69
N ARG A 351 15.50 3.51 -0.41
CA ARG A 351 15.98 3.59 0.98
C ARG A 351 15.35 4.82 1.65
N GLY A 352 14.58 4.61 2.69
CA GLY A 352 13.96 5.69 3.48
C GLY A 352 12.69 6.30 2.86
N THR A 353 12.25 5.86 1.68
CA THR A 353 11.04 6.38 1.02
C THR A 353 10.57 5.45 -0.10
N ILE A 354 9.53 5.85 -0.84
CA ILE A 354 9.10 5.23 -2.09
C ILE A 354 9.13 6.26 -3.24
N GLU A 355 9.30 5.76 -4.44
CA GLU A 355 9.13 6.53 -5.67
C GLU A 355 7.84 6.08 -6.36
N VAL A 356 7.02 7.04 -6.80
CA VAL A 356 5.73 6.78 -7.43
C VAL A 356 5.79 7.22 -8.89
N ASN A 357 5.44 6.32 -9.80
CA ASN A 357 5.26 6.63 -11.21
C ASN A 357 3.82 7.13 -11.45
N PRO A 358 3.62 8.43 -11.73
CA PRO A 358 2.28 9.01 -11.91
C PRO A 358 1.57 8.47 -13.16
N ASP A 359 2.31 8.05 -14.19
CA ASP A 359 1.74 7.52 -15.45
C ASP A 359 1.09 6.14 -15.25
N ARG A 360 1.54 5.39 -14.24
CA ARG A 360 0.99 4.06 -13.90
C ARG A 360 0.00 4.11 -12.74
N CYS A 361 0.04 5.16 -11.92
CA CYS A 361 -0.84 5.29 -10.76
C CYS A 361 -2.27 5.57 -11.21
N ILE A 362 -3.25 4.90 -10.58
CA ILE A 362 -4.68 5.07 -10.86
C ILE A 362 -5.49 5.57 -9.65
N LEU A 363 -4.79 6.08 -8.62
CA LEU A 363 -5.40 6.57 -7.37
C LEU A 363 -6.35 5.55 -6.71
N CYS A 364 -6.00 4.26 -6.73
CA CYS A 364 -6.80 3.21 -6.10
C CYS A 364 -6.72 3.21 -4.57
N GLU A 365 -5.81 4.02 -4.01
CA GLU A 365 -5.57 4.21 -2.57
C GLU A 365 -5.19 2.96 -1.77
N LYS A 366 -5.02 1.78 -2.40
CA LYS A 366 -4.61 0.54 -1.72
C LYS A 366 -3.32 0.72 -0.90
N CYS A 367 -2.38 1.51 -1.41
CA CYS A 367 -1.15 1.87 -0.69
C CYS A 367 -1.43 2.65 0.61
N GLY A 368 -2.32 3.65 0.59
CA GLY A 368 -2.72 4.42 1.78
C GLY A 368 -3.60 3.63 2.76
N ILE A 369 -4.49 2.78 2.22
CA ILE A 369 -5.37 1.89 3.01
C ILE A 369 -4.52 0.94 3.89
N HIS A 370 -3.42 0.41 3.35
CA HIS A 370 -2.56 -0.57 4.02
C HIS A 370 -1.29 0.02 4.66
N CYS A 371 -1.03 1.33 4.57
CA CYS A 371 0.16 1.94 5.15
C CYS A 371 0.08 1.97 6.69
N PRO A 372 0.90 1.24 7.46
CA PRO A 372 0.73 1.13 8.91
C PRO A 372 0.98 2.45 9.67
N VAL A 373 1.69 3.38 9.03
CA VAL A 373 2.15 4.66 9.61
C VAL A 373 1.50 5.87 8.92
N ASP A 374 0.48 5.64 8.10
CA ASP A 374 -0.28 6.70 7.41
C ASP A 374 0.56 7.71 6.60
N ALA A 375 1.75 7.29 6.15
CA ALA A 375 2.64 8.12 5.35
C ALA A 375 2.15 8.44 3.93
N ILE A 376 1.08 7.78 3.46
CA ILE A 376 0.50 7.97 2.13
C ILE A 376 -0.95 8.48 2.28
N PRO A 377 -1.32 9.60 1.65
CA PRO A 377 -2.65 10.17 1.79
C PRO A 377 -3.73 9.27 1.19
N ARG A 378 -4.96 9.38 1.74
CA ARG A 378 -6.16 8.69 1.28
C ARG A 378 -7.38 9.60 1.41
N THR A 379 -8.38 9.40 0.55
CA THR A 379 -9.68 10.09 0.64
C THR A 379 -10.75 9.21 1.25
N THR A 380 -10.54 7.89 1.28
CA THR A 380 -11.43 6.93 1.92
C THR A 380 -11.16 6.80 3.43
N MET A 381 -12.20 6.54 4.21
CA MET A 381 -12.06 6.07 5.61
C MET A 381 -11.73 4.57 5.70
N ARG A 382 -11.70 3.85 4.58
CA ARG A 382 -11.29 2.44 4.59
C ARG A 382 -9.84 2.35 5.04
N LYS A 383 -9.61 1.66 6.14
CA LYS A 383 -8.28 1.38 6.68
C LYS A 383 -8.13 -0.10 6.99
N LYS A 384 -6.93 -0.62 6.75
CA LYS A 384 -6.54 -1.95 7.20
C LYS A 384 -5.32 -1.85 8.10
N SER A 385 -5.35 -2.63 9.17
CA SER A 385 -4.25 -2.83 10.12
C SER A 385 -3.69 -4.23 9.96
N ILE A 386 -2.45 -4.41 10.38
CA ILE A 386 -1.84 -5.74 10.47
C ILE A 386 -2.42 -6.40 11.72
N LYS A 387 -3.07 -7.55 11.54
CA LYS A 387 -3.71 -8.30 12.61
C LYS A 387 -2.71 -9.21 13.33
N ASP A 388 -2.02 -10.02 12.53
CA ASP A 388 -1.13 -11.07 13.00
C ASP A 388 -0.09 -11.39 11.92
N GLY A 389 0.88 -12.22 12.26
CA GLY A 389 1.94 -12.64 11.35
C GLY A 389 3.04 -13.41 12.08
N PHE A 390 4.15 -13.62 11.38
CA PHE A 390 5.35 -14.15 12.01
C PHE A 390 6.58 -13.50 11.38
N THR A 391 7.70 -13.48 12.10
CA THR A 391 9.00 -13.06 11.57
C THR A 391 10.10 -13.91 12.16
N LEU A 392 10.85 -14.60 11.29
CA LEU A 392 11.96 -15.49 11.63
C LEU A 392 13.21 -15.05 10.87
N ILE A 393 14.37 -15.08 11.53
CA ILE A 393 15.65 -14.81 10.89
C ILE A 393 16.44 -16.12 10.78
N ASP A 394 16.70 -16.56 9.54
CA ASP A 394 17.55 -17.72 9.27
C ASP A 394 19.03 -17.38 9.51
N ASP A 395 19.59 -17.87 10.62
CA ASP A 395 20.98 -17.68 11.01
C ASP A 395 21.99 -18.20 9.96
N LYS A 396 21.59 -19.20 9.14
CA LYS A 396 22.47 -19.75 8.09
C LYS A 396 22.64 -18.78 6.92
N LEU A 397 21.62 -17.98 6.62
CA LEU A 397 21.71 -16.91 5.62
C LEU A 397 22.19 -15.59 6.24
N CYS A 398 21.98 -15.39 7.53
CA CYS A 398 22.30 -14.14 8.21
C CYS A 398 23.82 -13.83 8.17
N MET A 399 24.12 -12.62 7.67
CA MET A 399 25.46 -12.06 7.62
C MET A 399 25.78 -11.14 8.81
N LYS A 400 24.95 -11.16 9.87
CA LYS A 400 25.13 -10.42 11.13
C LYS A 400 25.44 -8.92 10.95
N CYS A 401 24.82 -8.29 9.95
CA CYS A 401 25.08 -6.90 9.57
C CYS A 401 24.26 -5.84 10.34
N ASN A 402 23.39 -6.27 11.26
CA ASN A 402 22.53 -5.44 12.09
C ASN A 402 21.54 -4.49 11.38
N LEU A 403 21.41 -4.56 10.05
CA LEU A 403 20.48 -3.69 9.28
C LEU A 403 19.01 -3.89 9.69
N CYS A 404 18.60 -5.12 9.98
CA CYS A 404 17.23 -5.43 10.39
C CYS A 404 16.86 -4.79 11.74
N ALA A 405 17.79 -4.73 12.70
CA ALA A 405 17.57 -4.04 13.97
C ALA A 405 17.49 -2.52 13.75
N LYS A 406 18.43 -1.96 12.97
CA LYS A 406 18.47 -0.50 12.69
C LYS A 406 17.21 0.04 12.01
N ILE A 407 16.58 -0.75 11.14
CA ILE A 407 15.38 -0.32 10.40
C ILE A 407 14.07 -0.65 11.14
N CYS A 408 14.12 -1.39 12.24
CA CYS A 408 12.92 -1.84 12.94
C CYS A 408 12.29 -0.65 13.70
N PRO A 409 11.06 -0.23 13.36
CA PRO A 409 10.42 0.90 14.03
C PRO A 409 10.07 0.60 15.49
N GLU A 410 9.85 -0.67 15.83
CA GLU A 410 9.43 -1.11 17.17
C GLU A 410 10.61 -1.63 18.02
N GLU A 411 11.84 -1.53 17.50
CA GLU A 411 13.04 -2.10 18.15
C GLU A 411 12.88 -3.59 18.54
N ALA A 412 12.08 -4.33 17.75
CA ALA A 412 11.72 -5.71 18.00
C ALA A 412 12.84 -6.71 17.65
N ILE A 413 13.99 -6.24 17.15
CA ILE A 413 15.06 -7.13 16.67
C ILE A 413 16.37 -6.75 17.36
N SER A 414 17.00 -7.72 18.02
CA SER A 414 18.25 -7.54 18.75
C SER A 414 19.17 -8.77 18.63
N PRO A 415 20.50 -8.60 18.73
CA PRO A 415 21.41 -9.73 18.78
C PRO A 415 21.38 -10.42 20.16
N ASP A 416 21.49 -11.75 20.17
CA ASP A 416 21.74 -12.54 21.38
C ASP A 416 23.23 -12.59 21.76
N ALA A 417 23.56 -13.40 22.78
CA ALA A 417 24.93 -13.58 23.26
C ALA A 417 25.88 -14.16 22.19
N ASP A 418 25.36 -14.92 21.22
CA ASP A 418 26.11 -15.52 20.11
C ASP A 418 26.08 -14.64 18.84
N GLY A 419 25.47 -13.45 18.93
CA GLY A 419 25.27 -12.52 17.83
C GLY A 419 24.25 -12.99 16.78
N ARG A 420 23.36 -13.93 17.12
CA ARG A 420 22.20 -14.28 16.30
C ARG A 420 21.13 -13.21 16.49
N MET A 421 20.47 -12.83 15.41
CA MET A 421 19.39 -11.85 15.48
C MET A 421 18.10 -12.54 15.94
N ILE A 422 17.56 -12.12 17.09
CA ILE A 422 16.30 -12.61 17.66
C ILE A 422 15.22 -11.56 17.45
N VAL A 423 13.98 -12.02 17.24
CA VAL A 423 12.78 -11.18 17.13
C VAL A 423 11.97 -11.30 18.41
N ASP A 424 11.63 -10.16 19.01
CA ASP A 424 10.68 -10.05 20.11
C ASP A 424 9.26 -9.96 19.54
N GLU A 425 8.53 -11.08 19.58
CA GLU A 425 7.15 -11.17 19.07
C GLU A 425 6.19 -10.20 19.78
N SER A 426 6.47 -9.81 21.03
CA SER A 426 5.62 -8.87 21.76
C SER A 426 5.69 -7.44 21.22
N LYS A 427 6.76 -7.11 20.48
CA LYS A 427 6.98 -5.81 19.84
C LYS A 427 6.79 -5.85 18.32
N CYS A 428 6.84 -7.02 17.71
CA CYS A 428 6.82 -7.13 16.26
C CYS A 428 5.43 -6.83 15.70
N ILE A 429 5.31 -5.78 14.89
CA ILE A 429 4.06 -5.45 14.16
C ILE A 429 3.98 -6.10 12.77
N TYR A 430 4.87 -7.04 12.45
CA TYR A 430 4.94 -7.76 11.17
C TYR A 430 4.92 -6.87 9.91
N CYS A 431 5.48 -5.65 10.00
CA CYS A 431 5.46 -4.69 8.89
C CYS A 431 6.32 -5.11 7.70
N GLY A 432 7.33 -5.98 7.90
CA GLY A 432 8.22 -6.48 6.86
C GLY A 432 9.40 -5.56 6.49
N ALA A 433 9.60 -4.43 7.18
CA ALA A 433 10.71 -3.51 6.92
C ALA A 433 12.08 -4.20 7.02
N CYS A 434 12.26 -5.08 8.01
CA CYS A 434 13.49 -5.86 8.20
C CYS A 434 13.77 -6.82 7.03
N SER A 435 12.73 -7.51 6.52
CA SER A 435 12.85 -8.35 5.32
C SER A 435 13.21 -7.53 4.11
N ASN A 436 12.61 -6.33 4.02
CA ASN A 436 12.93 -5.44 2.95
C ASN A 436 14.37 -4.95 3.01
N ALA A 437 14.89 -4.57 4.17
CA ALA A 437 16.28 -4.15 4.33
C ALA A 437 17.30 -5.30 4.17
N CYS A 438 16.94 -6.56 4.41
CA CYS A 438 17.88 -7.67 4.47
C CYS A 438 18.52 -8.00 3.10
N PRO A 439 19.82 -7.73 2.89
CA PRO A 439 20.49 -8.08 1.63
C PRO A 439 20.70 -9.59 1.49
N ALA A 440 20.77 -10.31 2.61
CA ALA A 440 20.96 -11.76 2.62
C ALA A 440 19.68 -12.55 2.30
N ARG A 441 18.52 -11.90 2.28
CA ARG A 441 17.20 -12.56 2.25
C ARG A 441 17.05 -13.60 3.37
N ALA A 442 17.63 -13.30 4.54
CA ALA A 442 17.61 -14.17 5.71
C ALA A 442 16.32 -14.03 6.54
N VAL A 443 15.51 -13.00 6.30
CA VAL A 443 14.27 -12.77 7.05
C VAL A 443 13.12 -13.43 6.30
N ILE A 444 12.47 -14.38 6.97
CA ILE A 444 11.24 -15.04 6.54
C ILE A 444 10.12 -14.42 7.37
N PHE A 445 9.08 -13.92 6.72
CA PHE A 445 7.97 -13.30 7.43
C PHE A 445 6.68 -13.49 6.63
N ASP A 446 5.56 -13.42 7.33
CA ASP A 446 4.23 -13.31 6.75
C ASP A 446 3.38 -12.36 7.60
N ARG A 447 2.31 -11.84 7.02
CA ARG A 447 1.39 -10.94 7.72
C ARG A 447 -0.03 -11.07 7.20
N GLU A 448 -0.97 -10.95 8.11
CA GLU A 448 -2.40 -10.91 7.84
C GLU A 448 -2.95 -9.52 8.09
N PHE A 449 -3.85 -9.06 7.23
CA PHE A 449 -4.53 -7.77 7.39
C PHE A 449 -5.96 -7.95 7.86
N GLU A 450 -6.42 -7.05 8.71
CA GLU A 450 -7.83 -6.91 9.08
C GLU A 450 -8.33 -5.49 8.81
N LEU A 451 -9.65 -5.29 8.91
CA LEU A 451 -10.23 -3.96 8.87
C LEU A 451 -9.94 -3.26 10.20
N SER A 452 -9.39 -2.05 10.13
CA SER A 452 -9.21 -1.25 11.32
C SER A 452 -10.59 -0.82 11.85
N SER A 453 -10.78 -1.01 13.15
CA SER A 453 -11.97 -0.63 13.92
C SER A 453 -12.22 0.87 13.92
#